data_AF-A0A4Y2HDM2-F1
#
_entry.id   AF-A0A4Y2HDM2-F1
#
_cell.length_a   1.000
_cell.length_b   1.000
_cell.length_c   1.000
_cell.angle_alpha   90.00
_cell.angle_beta   90.00
_cell.angle_gamma   90.00
#
_symmetry.space_group_name_H-M   'P 1'
#
loop_
_entity.id
_entity.type
_entity.pdbx_description
1 polymer ?
#
loop_
_entity_poly.entity_id
_entity_poly.type
_entity_poly.pdbx_seq_one_letter_code
_entity_poly.pdbx_strand_id
1 'polypeptide(L)'
;MSSKYPEAIPVADINSVSVIDALLEVFSRMGFLREIQCDNGTSFTSHLTTEFFERFGIKVTHSSVHHPQSNPVERFHRTLKRLLKVLCLESREDWEKNLPATLLAMRTVTHESTGFSPAELVHRKNLRTPEVLLYEHWVNPQESEFSMTEYVFELINRMRRCQDLAVERMTEVQVKRKAWYDKNAIRRKFQRPEKINLLISERKETPETESDELGIPYPTSDPNVFDFEEIIRDSALEERLCLSEIEELRKLLGRHQKVFSNEPGKTHLVEHDIELICNNPIRSKPYRTSQRQTEILKAEIKRMLDLKIIEIGQSDYTSPMILVEAVGREPRPCIDYRRLNSSIRNQYFPLPNIEERVSAAKFITVIDLAKGYWQIPLNKRAQRYAAFVTNFGTYVPLRMTFGLVNAPYFFSKLMSQVLENCESFALPYLDDIAIYSNNWEDHLKHVDEVLKRIGDANLTIKPSKCKFAQNRTKYLGHVVGSGVRTPVEAKIKAVLDFPTPTSKTQIRAFLGLAGYYAHYVKNFSVIAAPLTNVLKGKVKRESIIWTKEWNKAFEEFKRRLTQKPVLYTPDYKKEFIVQSDASDLGMGVVLSQRDAENEEHPVLYLSKKFSDAERKYSATARECAAIIYAS
;
A
#
# COMPACT_ATOMS: atom_id res chain seq x y z
N MET A 1 3.05 38.44 18.02
CA MET A 1 3.48 37.37 18.95
C MET A 1 2.35 36.35 19.08
N SER A 2 2.61 35.05 18.93
CA SER A 2 1.58 34.00 19.02
C SER A 2 1.68 33.31 20.38
N SER A 3 0.68 33.44 21.25
CA SER A 3 0.63 32.79 22.57
C SER A 3 0.61 31.26 22.52
N LYS A 4 0.30 30.68 21.34
CA LYS A 4 0.13 29.23 21.12
C LYS A 4 -0.97 28.61 21.99
N TYR A 5 -1.93 29.43 22.43
CA TYR A 5 -3.06 28.98 23.23
C TYR A 5 -3.96 28.04 22.42
N PRO A 6 -4.15 26.79 22.87
CA PRO A 6 -4.92 25.81 22.12
C PRO A 6 -6.41 25.87 22.47
N GLU A 7 -7.24 25.86 21.43
CA GLU A 7 -8.69 25.66 21.50
C GLU A 7 -9.07 24.58 20.49
N ALA A 8 -9.96 23.67 20.89
CA ALA A 8 -10.49 22.64 20.00
C ALA A 8 -11.92 22.30 20.44
N ILE A 9 -12.81 22.17 19.46
CA ILE A 9 -14.21 21.82 19.67
C ILE A 9 -14.53 20.62 18.77
N PRO A 10 -15.12 19.54 19.32
CA PRO A 10 -15.58 18.43 18.50
C PRO A 10 -16.80 18.86 17.70
N VAL A 11 -16.77 18.64 16.39
CA VAL A 11 -17.90 18.92 15.48
C VAL A 11 -18.29 17.63 14.79
N ALA A 12 -19.60 17.37 14.70
CA ALA A 12 -20.12 16.14 14.08
C ALA A 12 -19.92 16.13 12.56
N ASP A 13 -19.89 17.30 11.94
CA ASP A 13 -19.66 17.51 10.52
C ASP A 13 -18.87 18.80 10.27
N ILE A 14 -18.32 18.93 9.06
CA ILE A 14 -17.49 20.08 8.66
C ILE A 14 -18.26 21.07 7.77
N ASN A 15 -19.59 21.14 7.88
CA ASN A 15 -20.39 22.09 7.12
C ASN A 15 -20.18 23.50 7.65
N SER A 16 -20.45 24.50 6.80
CA SER A 16 -20.23 25.92 7.13
C SER A 16 -21.00 26.38 8.37
N VAL A 17 -22.21 25.85 8.60
CA VAL A 17 -23.03 26.16 9.79
C VAL A 17 -22.36 25.64 11.06
N SER A 18 -22.03 24.34 11.10
CA SER A 18 -21.35 23.70 12.23
C SER A 18 -20.00 24.34 12.56
N VAL A 19 -19.27 24.81 11.54
CA VAL A 19 -18.02 25.56 11.70
C VAL A 19 -18.27 26.96 12.28
N ILE A 20 -19.30 27.68 11.83
CA ILE A 20 -19.66 28.99 12.37
C ILE A 20 -20.10 28.86 13.83
N ASP A 21 -20.91 27.85 14.16
CA ASP A 21 -21.34 27.58 15.54
C ASP A 21 -20.13 27.31 16.45
N ALA A 22 -19.19 26.48 15.99
CA ALA A 22 -17.95 26.24 16.71
C ALA A 22 -17.09 27.51 16.85
N LEU A 23 -17.01 28.36 15.82
CA LEU A 23 -16.28 29.64 15.89
C LEU A 23 -16.93 30.60 16.90
N LEU A 24 -18.26 30.68 16.94
CA LEU A 24 -19.00 31.47 17.92
C LEU A 24 -18.75 30.98 19.34
N GLU A 25 -18.65 29.67 19.54
CA GLU A 25 -18.30 29.09 20.84
C GLU A 25 -16.87 29.47 21.28
N VAL A 26 -15.91 29.57 20.35
CA VAL A 26 -14.56 30.10 20.64
C VAL A 26 -14.60 31.60 20.95
N PHE A 27 -15.30 32.39 20.12
CA PHE A 27 -15.38 33.84 20.28
C PHE A 27 -16.11 34.26 21.56
N SER A 28 -17.06 33.45 22.05
CA SER A 28 -17.72 33.73 23.33
C SER A 28 -16.75 33.67 24.52
N ARG A 29 -15.67 32.88 24.43
CA ARG A 29 -14.66 32.73 25.49
C ARG A 29 -13.49 33.70 25.34
N MET A 30 -13.09 33.97 24.09
CA MET A 30 -11.85 34.70 23.77
C MET A 30 -12.10 36.12 23.23
N GLY A 31 -13.35 36.45 22.90
CA GLY A 31 -13.73 37.64 22.14
C GLY A 31 -13.60 37.44 20.63
N PHE A 32 -14.24 38.33 19.87
CA PHE A 32 -14.10 38.37 18.41
C PHE A 32 -12.70 38.82 18.00
N LEU A 33 -12.10 38.10 17.05
CA LEU A 33 -10.73 38.34 16.60
C LEU A 33 -10.70 39.41 15.49
N ARG A 34 -9.62 40.20 15.42
CA ARG A 34 -9.42 41.17 14.33
C ARG A 34 -8.96 40.51 13.03
N GLU A 35 -8.22 39.42 13.15
CA GLU A 35 -7.68 38.67 12.01
C GLU A 35 -7.66 37.17 12.32
N ILE A 36 -8.02 36.36 11.33
CA ILE A 36 -7.95 34.90 11.38
C ILE A 36 -7.09 34.41 10.22
N GLN A 37 -6.13 33.54 10.56
CA GLN A 37 -5.37 32.80 9.57
C GLN A 37 -5.97 31.40 9.41
N CYS A 38 -6.47 31.07 8.23
CA CYS A 38 -7.04 29.76 7.93
C CYS A 38 -6.31 29.07 6.76
N ASP A 39 -6.51 27.76 6.63
CA ASP A 39 -6.13 27.05 5.42
C ASP A 39 -7.21 27.25 4.33
N ASN A 40 -6.90 26.85 3.09
CA ASN A 40 -7.87 26.91 1.98
C ASN A 40 -8.91 25.77 2.07
N GLY A 41 -9.31 25.40 3.29
CA GLY A 41 -10.38 24.44 3.55
C GLY A 41 -11.71 24.95 3.02
N THR A 42 -12.50 24.06 2.40
CA THR A 42 -13.78 24.42 1.77
C THR A 42 -14.81 24.98 2.76
N SER A 43 -14.71 24.63 4.05
CA SER A 43 -15.59 25.13 5.11
C SER A 43 -15.27 26.57 5.55
N PHE A 44 -14.01 27.02 5.36
CA PHE A 44 -13.55 28.37 5.67
C PHE A 44 -13.54 29.31 4.45
N THR A 45 -13.84 28.76 3.26
CA THR A 45 -13.93 29.50 1.98
C THR A 45 -15.35 29.49 1.40
N SER A 46 -16.32 28.98 2.15
CA SER A 46 -17.72 28.97 1.73
C SER A 46 -18.32 30.37 1.81
N HIS A 47 -19.31 30.66 0.94
CA HIS A 47 -20.01 31.95 0.92
C HIS A 47 -20.52 32.35 2.31
N LEU A 48 -21.15 31.42 3.04
CA LEU A 48 -21.69 31.67 4.37
C LEU A 48 -20.62 32.09 5.38
N THR A 49 -19.46 31.42 5.36
CA THR A 49 -18.35 31.71 6.28
C THR A 49 -17.65 33.01 5.92
N THR A 50 -17.50 33.29 4.61
CA THR A 50 -16.93 34.55 4.12
C THR A 50 -17.83 35.73 4.49
N GLU A 51 -19.14 35.62 4.26
CA GLU A 51 -20.11 36.66 4.63
C GLU A 51 -20.14 36.88 6.14
N PHE A 52 -20.05 35.81 6.94
CA PHE A 52 -19.92 35.91 8.39
C PHE A 52 -18.67 36.72 8.79
N PHE A 53 -17.49 36.40 8.25
CA PHE A 53 -16.27 37.16 8.58
C PHE A 53 -16.35 38.62 8.14
N GLU A 54 -16.91 38.90 6.96
CA GLU A 54 -17.10 40.27 6.46
C GLU A 54 -18.04 41.09 7.34
N ARG A 55 -19.20 40.55 7.73
CA ARG A 55 -20.18 41.24 8.59
C ARG A 55 -19.63 41.56 9.98
N PHE A 56 -18.76 40.71 10.52
CA PHE A 56 -18.10 40.93 11.80
C PHE A 56 -16.76 41.68 11.69
N GLY A 57 -16.37 42.12 10.48
CA GLY A 57 -15.14 42.89 10.26
C GLY A 57 -13.85 42.11 10.52
N ILE A 58 -13.88 40.78 10.42
CA ILE A 58 -12.73 39.90 10.67
C ILE A 58 -11.92 39.77 9.38
N LYS A 59 -10.66 40.18 9.40
CA LYS A 59 -9.75 39.99 8.27
C LYS A 59 -9.35 38.51 8.15
N VAL A 60 -9.57 37.90 7.00
CA VAL A 60 -9.16 36.51 6.75
C VAL A 60 -7.89 36.47 5.92
N THR A 61 -6.85 35.84 6.46
CA THR A 61 -5.57 35.64 5.78
C THR A 61 -5.37 34.16 5.50
N HIS A 62 -5.37 33.78 4.23
CA HIS A 62 -5.16 32.39 3.85
C HIS A 62 -3.66 32.04 3.86
N SER A 63 -3.32 30.88 4.42
CA SER A 63 -1.94 30.37 4.38
C SER A 63 -1.48 30.09 2.93
N SER A 64 -0.23 30.49 2.60
CA SER A 64 0.31 30.32 1.25
C SER A 64 0.57 28.85 0.93
N VAL A 65 0.18 28.44 -0.27
CA VAL A 65 0.43 27.09 -0.78
C VAL A 65 1.94 26.94 -0.99
N HIS A 66 2.55 25.87 -0.45
CA HIS A 66 3.99 25.53 -0.53
C HIS A 66 4.94 26.08 0.56
N HIS A 67 4.46 26.73 1.62
CA HIS A 67 5.26 27.02 2.82
C HIS A 67 4.71 26.32 4.07
N PRO A 68 5.11 25.06 4.37
CA PRO A 68 4.63 24.30 5.54
C PRO A 68 4.89 25.02 6.88
N GLN A 69 5.89 25.91 6.92
CA GLN A 69 6.21 26.75 8.07
C GLN A 69 5.11 27.76 8.42
N SER A 70 4.23 28.10 7.46
CA SER A 70 3.15 29.07 7.64
C SER A 70 1.90 28.50 8.33
N ASN A 71 1.78 27.16 8.48
CA ASN A 71 0.63 26.51 9.11
C ASN A 71 1.00 25.86 10.47
N PRO A 72 0.92 26.62 11.58
CA PRO A 72 1.26 26.09 12.91
C PRO A 72 0.28 25.03 13.43
N VAL A 73 -0.89 24.88 12.81
CA VAL A 73 -1.99 24.00 13.25
C VAL A 73 -1.62 22.52 13.10
N GLU A 74 -0.80 22.17 12.11
CA GLU A 74 -0.44 20.77 11.84
C GLU A 74 0.43 20.16 12.95
N ARG A 75 1.35 20.97 13.51
CA ARG A 75 2.15 20.58 14.68
C ARG A 75 1.27 20.49 15.93
N PHE A 76 0.29 21.39 16.06
CA PHE A 76 -0.70 21.36 17.13
C PHE A 76 -1.53 20.06 17.10
N HIS A 77 -2.07 19.67 15.93
CA HIS A 77 -2.81 18.41 15.75
C HIS A 77 -1.99 17.17 16.16
N ARG A 78 -0.69 17.16 15.86
CA ARG A 78 0.20 16.04 16.25
C ARG A 78 0.33 15.91 17.76
N THR A 79 0.54 17.02 18.46
CA THR A 79 0.66 17.03 19.92
C THR A 79 -0.66 16.66 20.59
N LEU A 80 -1.77 17.22 20.11
CA LEU A 80 -3.13 16.93 20.59
C LEU A 80 -3.46 15.44 20.46
N LYS A 81 -3.24 14.85 19.28
CA LYS A 81 -3.46 13.41 19.05
C LYS A 81 -2.59 12.53 19.93
N ARG A 82 -1.35 12.94 20.23
CA ARG A 82 -0.45 12.19 21.12
C ARG A 82 -0.98 12.16 22.55
N LEU A 83 -1.42 13.30 23.08
CA LEU A 83 -1.95 13.41 24.44
C LEU A 83 -3.31 12.72 24.58
N LEU A 84 -4.23 12.91 23.62
CA LEU A 84 -5.50 12.19 23.56
C LEU A 84 -5.28 10.68 23.54
N LYS A 85 -4.27 10.19 22.80
CA LYS A 85 -3.94 8.76 22.78
C LYS A 85 -3.44 8.24 24.12
N VAL A 86 -2.77 9.07 24.92
CA VAL A 86 -2.33 8.69 26.27
C VAL A 86 -3.52 8.66 27.23
N LEU A 87 -4.37 9.69 27.21
CA LEU A 87 -5.53 9.79 28.10
C LEU A 87 -6.65 8.79 27.76
N CYS A 88 -6.85 8.48 26.47
CA CYS A 88 -7.84 7.49 26.01
C CYS A 88 -7.36 6.03 26.11
N LEU A 89 -6.14 5.76 26.63
CA LEU A 89 -5.71 4.38 26.93
C LEU A 89 -6.41 3.82 28.17
N GLU A 90 -6.88 4.68 29.07
CA GLU A 90 -7.53 4.32 30.34
C GLU A 90 -9.06 4.34 30.23
N SER A 91 -9.63 5.32 29.53
CA SER A 91 -11.08 5.44 29.33
C SER A 91 -11.49 4.87 27.97
N ARG A 92 -12.15 3.71 27.97
CA ARG A 92 -12.70 3.10 26.75
C ARG A 92 -13.79 4.02 26.16
N GLU A 93 -13.53 4.50 24.94
CA GLU A 93 -14.47 4.93 23.89
C GLU A 93 -14.98 6.37 23.73
N ASP A 94 -14.64 7.36 24.58
CA ASP A 94 -15.04 8.76 24.29
C ASP A 94 -13.86 9.76 24.32
N TRP A 95 -13.23 9.99 23.16
CA TRP A 95 -12.13 10.96 23.04
C TRP A 95 -12.58 12.41 23.27
N GLU A 96 -13.84 12.72 22.95
CA GLU A 96 -14.46 14.04 23.10
C GLU A 96 -14.54 14.45 24.57
N LYS A 97 -14.87 13.50 25.47
CA LYS A 97 -14.91 13.72 26.93
C LYS A 97 -13.53 14.03 27.51
N ASN A 98 -12.47 13.57 26.86
CA ASN A 98 -11.08 13.77 27.30
C ASN A 98 -10.43 15.02 26.68
N LEU A 99 -11.13 15.72 25.78
CA LEU A 99 -10.62 16.92 25.12
C LEU A 99 -10.38 18.08 26.10
N PRO A 100 -11.27 18.40 27.07
CA PRO A 100 -11.03 19.47 28.04
C PRO A 100 -9.79 19.25 28.89
N ALA A 101 -9.58 18.03 29.39
CA ALA A 101 -8.39 17.66 30.18
C ALA A 101 -7.10 17.76 29.34
N THR A 102 -7.17 17.36 28.08
CA THR A 102 -6.04 17.47 27.15
C THR A 102 -5.68 18.93 26.87
N LEU A 103 -6.69 19.79 26.63
CA LEU A 103 -6.49 21.21 26.41
C LEU A 103 -5.94 21.91 27.66
N LEU A 104 -6.41 21.55 28.87
CA LEU A 104 -5.86 22.06 30.12
C LEU A 104 -4.36 21.76 30.23
N ALA A 105 -3.94 20.52 30.00
CA ALA A 105 -2.53 20.15 30.02
C ALA A 105 -1.70 20.92 28.97
N MET A 106 -2.22 21.11 27.76
CA MET A 106 -1.52 21.89 26.73
C MET A 106 -1.46 23.40 27.05
N ARG A 107 -2.41 23.93 27.83
CA ARG A 107 -2.45 25.34 28.25
C ARG A 107 -1.47 25.63 29.38
N THR A 108 -1.21 24.68 30.27
CA THR A 108 -0.39 24.90 31.47
C THR A 108 1.08 24.50 31.33
N VAL A 109 1.44 23.71 30.31
CA VAL A 109 2.83 23.30 30.04
C VAL A 109 3.61 24.42 29.35
N THR A 110 4.84 24.66 29.82
CA THR A 110 5.76 25.64 29.22
C THR A 110 6.20 25.22 27.83
N HIS A 111 6.10 26.13 26.86
CA HIS A 111 6.43 25.82 25.48
C HIS A 111 7.87 26.27 25.16
N GLU A 112 8.71 25.36 24.65
CA GLU A 112 10.15 25.61 24.42
C GLU A 112 10.45 26.85 23.57
N SER A 113 9.55 27.20 22.63
CA SER A 113 9.76 28.37 21.76
C SER A 113 9.45 29.71 22.42
N THR A 114 8.61 29.73 23.45
CA THR A 114 8.18 30.95 24.14
C THR A 114 8.78 31.05 25.54
N GLY A 115 9.23 29.95 26.14
CA GLY A 115 9.74 29.90 27.51
C GLY A 115 8.66 29.94 28.60
N PHE A 116 7.43 30.30 28.24
CA PHE A 116 6.26 30.39 29.11
C PHE A 116 5.15 29.44 28.63
N SER A 117 4.22 29.09 29.52
CA SER A 117 3.02 28.35 29.15
C SER A 117 2.03 29.24 28.38
N PRO A 118 1.20 28.66 27.49
CA PRO A 118 0.19 29.43 26.78
C PRO A 118 -0.80 30.15 27.71
N ALA A 119 -1.16 29.55 28.85
CA ALA A 119 -2.03 30.16 29.85
C ALA A 119 -1.41 31.41 30.48
N GLU A 120 -0.12 31.39 30.81
CA GLU A 120 0.58 32.56 31.36
C GLU A 120 0.61 33.73 30.37
N LEU A 121 0.73 33.46 29.07
CA LEU A 121 0.74 34.49 28.04
C LEU A 121 -0.65 35.10 27.76
N VAL A 122 -1.73 34.37 28.01
CA VAL A 122 -3.11 34.84 27.78
C VAL A 122 -3.75 35.39 29.05
N HIS A 123 -3.68 34.62 30.14
CA HIS A 123 -4.38 34.88 31.40
C HIS A 123 -3.48 35.51 32.47
N ARG A 124 -2.19 35.73 32.17
CA ARG A 124 -1.19 36.40 33.04
C ARG A 124 -0.81 35.63 34.30
N LYS A 125 -1.45 34.49 34.52
CA LYS A 125 -1.15 33.47 35.52
C LYS A 125 -1.39 32.12 34.89
N ASN A 126 -0.68 31.11 35.36
CA ASN A 126 -0.99 29.75 34.92
C ASN A 126 -2.38 29.35 35.46
N LEU A 127 -3.07 28.46 34.74
CA LEU A 127 -4.34 27.94 35.23
C LEU A 127 -4.06 27.06 36.45
N ARG A 128 -4.85 27.22 37.52
CA ARG A 128 -4.73 26.37 38.71
C ARG A 128 -5.09 24.93 38.31
N THR A 129 -4.12 24.04 38.39
CA THR A 129 -4.33 22.61 38.20
C THR A 129 -4.70 21.96 39.54
N PRO A 130 -5.29 20.75 39.54
CA PRO A 130 -5.56 20.03 40.78
C PRO A 130 -4.31 19.86 41.68
N GLU A 131 -3.13 19.69 41.08
CA GLU A 131 -1.84 19.64 41.78
C GLU A 131 -1.51 20.95 42.52
N VAL A 132 -1.70 22.10 41.86
CA VAL A 132 -1.46 23.41 42.47
C VAL A 132 -2.43 23.68 43.63
N LEU A 133 -3.70 23.29 43.49
CA LEU A 133 -4.69 23.45 44.55
C LEU A 133 -4.39 22.57 45.77
N LEU A 134 -3.91 21.34 45.55
CA LEU A 134 -3.46 20.45 46.63
C LEU A 134 -2.23 21.02 47.35
N TYR A 135 -1.29 21.60 46.61
CA TYR A 135 -0.12 22.27 47.17
C TYR A 135 -0.49 23.52 47.98
N GLU A 136 -1.35 24.40 47.44
CA GLU A 136 -1.84 25.60 48.13
C GLU A 136 -2.55 25.22 49.45
N HIS A 137 -3.38 24.16 49.43
CA HIS A 137 -4.06 23.64 50.61
C HIS A 137 -3.10 23.06 51.67
N TRP A 138 -2.02 22.39 51.25
CA TRP A 138 -1.04 21.81 52.17
C TRP A 138 -0.07 22.82 52.77
N VAL A 139 0.29 23.87 52.04
CA VAL A 139 1.33 24.83 52.45
C VAL A 139 0.74 26.06 53.15
N ASN A 140 -0.56 26.33 52.97
CA ASN A 140 -1.32 27.40 53.63
C ASN A 140 -0.54 28.74 53.73
N PRO A 141 -0.08 29.29 52.60
CA PRO A 141 0.76 30.48 52.59
C PRO A 141 -0.02 31.70 53.13
N GLN A 142 0.61 32.49 54.00
CA GLN A 142 0.07 33.76 54.50
C GLN A 142 -0.17 34.71 53.32
N GLU A 143 -1.41 35.14 53.11
CA GLU A 143 -1.75 36.11 52.07
C GLU A 143 -1.13 37.47 52.43
N SER A 144 -0.16 37.93 51.63
CA SER A 144 0.31 39.31 51.73
C SER A 144 -0.77 40.25 51.21
N GLU A 145 -1.26 41.15 52.06
CA GLU A 145 -2.19 42.21 51.69
C GLU A 145 -1.50 43.22 50.76
N PHE A 146 -1.57 42.96 49.45
CA PHE A 146 -1.19 43.94 48.44
C PHE A 146 -2.34 44.92 48.21
N SER A 147 -2.02 46.20 48.07
CA SER A 147 -2.99 47.16 47.54
C SER A 147 -3.40 46.74 46.12
N MET A 148 -4.70 46.78 45.81
CA MET A 148 -5.24 46.45 44.48
C MET A 148 -4.48 47.18 43.35
N THR A 149 -4.02 48.42 43.59
CA THR A 149 -3.25 49.19 42.60
C THR A 149 -1.84 48.67 42.42
N GLU A 150 -1.16 48.23 43.49
CA GLU A 150 0.19 47.64 43.42
C GLU A 150 0.16 46.29 42.72
N TYR A 151 -0.84 45.45 43.02
CA TYR A 151 -1.06 44.19 42.33
C TYR A 151 -1.31 44.38 40.83
N VAL A 152 -2.16 45.35 40.45
CA VAL A 152 -2.42 45.67 39.06
C VAL A 152 -1.17 46.20 38.36
N PHE A 153 -0.37 47.05 39.02
CA PHE A 153 0.86 47.60 38.45
C PHE A 153 1.94 46.52 38.27
N GLU A 154 2.10 45.64 39.25
CA GLU A 154 3.00 44.49 39.18
C GLU A 154 2.57 43.52 38.05
N LEU A 155 1.27 43.24 37.93
CA LEU A 155 0.71 42.42 36.86
C LEU A 155 0.98 43.02 35.47
N ILE A 156 0.85 44.34 35.32
CA ILE A 156 1.13 45.05 34.07
C ILE A 156 2.64 45.00 33.72
N ASN A 157 3.49 45.21 34.71
CA ASN A 157 4.94 45.17 34.51
C ASN A 157 5.46 43.75 34.25
N ARG A 158 4.84 42.73 34.86
CA ARG A 158 5.14 41.33 34.60
C ARG A 158 4.69 40.94 33.18
N MET A 159 3.54 41.41 32.72
CA MET A 159 3.09 41.19 31.34
C MET A 159 4.06 41.70 30.28
N ARG A 160 4.51 42.96 30.41
CA ARG A 160 5.47 43.53 29.46
C ARG A 160 6.76 42.73 29.45
N ARG A 161 7.31 42.43 30.64
CA ARG A 161 8.51 41.60 30.79
C ARG A 161 8.37 40.20 30.18
N CYS A 162 7.25 39.50 30.43
CA CYS A 162 7.00 38.17 29.84
C CYS A 162 6.85 38.23 28.31
N GLN A 163 6.19 39.27 27.77
CA GLN A 163 6.11 39.47 26.32
C GLN A 163 7.48 39.73 25.70
N ASP A 164 8.27 40.63 26.30
CA ASP A 164 9.59 41.02 25.80
C ASP A 164 10.54 39.81 25.79
N LEU A 165 10.62 39.07 26.90
CA LEU A 165 11.45 37.87 27.03
C LEU A 165 11.02 36.75 26.07
N ALA A 166 9.72 36.59 25.85
CA ALA A 166 9.22 35.57 24.93
C ALA A 166 9.46 35.97 23.46
N VAL A 167 9.43 37.26 23.12
CA VAL A 167 9.85 37.76 21.80
C VAL A 167 11.33 37.50 21.60
N GLU A 168 12.18 37.84 22.56
CA GLU A 168 13.63 37.57 22.51
C GLU A 168 13.91 36.08 22.28
N ARG A 169 13.31 35.20 23.10
CA ARG A 169 13.43 33.74 22.99
C ARG A 169 12.96 33.19 21.64
N MET A 170 11.84 33.67 21.12
CA MET A 170 11.34 33.26 19.79
C MET A 170 12.32 33.65 18.69
N THR A 171 12.95 34.83 18.82
CA THR A 171 13.93 35.34 17.86
C THR A 171 15.20 34.49 17.88
N GLU A 172 15.71 34.14 19.08
CA GLU A 172 16.85 33.22 19.23
C GLU A 172 16.58 31.84 18.62
N VAL A 173 15.40 31.27 18.89
CA VAL A 173 15.00 29.96 18.35
C VAL A 173 14.85 30.03 16.82
N GLN A 174 14.37 31.14 16.28
CA GLN A 174 14.30 31.37 14.85
C GLN A 174 15.69 31.40 14.20
N VAL A 175 16.66 32.10 14.81
CA VAL A 175 18.06 32.15 14.35
C VAL A 175 18.69 30.76 14.37
N LYS A 176 18.54 30.00 15.47
CA LYS A 176 19.05 28.62 15.58
C LYS A 176 18.44 27.70 14.52
N ARG A 177 17.12 27.79 14.27
CA ARG A 177 16.44 27.02 13.22
C ARG A 177 16.95 27.37 11.82
N LYS A 178 17.16 28.66 11.55
CA LYS A 178 17.73 29.12 10.26
C LYS A 178 19.13 28.56 10.04
N ALA A 179 20.01 28.67 11.03
CA ALA A 179 21.37 28.14 10.95
C ALA A 179 21.41 26.61 10.73
N TRP A 180 20.50 25.87 11.38
CA TRP A 180 20.37 24.43 11.17
C TRP A 180 19.87 24.07 9.76
N TYR A 181 18.90 24.83 9.24
CA TYR A 181 18.33 24.64 7.91
C TYR A 181 19.34 24.98 6.80
N ASP A 182 20.09 26.07 6.97
CA ASP A 182 21.10 26.54 6.03
C ASP A 182 22.34 25.63 5.98
N LYS A 183 22.50 24.70 6.93
CA LYS A 183 23.64 23.77 7.02
C LYS A 183 23.79 22.86 5.79
N ASN A 184 22.68 22.53 5.12
CA ASN A 184 22.65 21.74 3.89
C ASN A 184 22.20 22.57 2.67
N ALA A 185 22.09 23.89 2.80
CA ALA A 185 21.63 24.75 1.72
C ALA A 185 22.77 25.06 0.74
N ILE A 186 22.62 24.63 -0.51
CA ILE A 186 23.58 24.92 -1.58
C ILE A 186 23.45 26.40 -1.97
N ARG A 187 24.47 27.21 -1.70
CA ARG A 187 24.53 28.62 -2.12
C ARG A 187 24.62 28.70 -3.65
N ARG A 188 23.52 29.05 -4.30
CA ARG A 188 23.52 29.41 -5.72
C ARG A 188 24.09 30.82 -5.88
N LYS A 189 25.26 30.95 -6.52
CA LYS A 189 25.78 32.25 -6.97
C LYS A 189 25.31 32.47 -8.40
N PHE A 190 24.52 33.52 -8.62
CA PHE A 190 24.08 33.93 -9.95
C PHE A 190 25.10 34.94 -10.50
N GLN A 191 25.66 34.70 -11.69
CA GLN A 191 26.42 35.69 -12.45
C GLN A 191 25.48 36.39 -13.43
N ARG A 192 25.48 37.74 -13.46
CA ARG A 192 24.81 38.51 -14.52
C ARG A 192 25.65 38.36 -15.79
N PRO A 193 25.14 37.87 -16.94
CA PRO A 193 23.78 38.07 -17.45
C PRO A 193 23.09 36.74 -17.83
N GLU A 194 22.28 36.19 -16.94
CA GLU A 194 21.29 35.17 -17.32
C GLU A 194 19.89 35.79 -17.21
N LYS A 195 19.12 35.70 -18.30
CA LYS A 195 17.73 36.19 -18.34
C LYS A 195 16.91 35.43 -17.32
N ILE A 196 16.40 36.14 -16.32
CA ILE A 196 15.54 35.60 -15.27
C ILE A 196 14.10 35.87 -15.71
N ASN A 197 13.30 34.82 -15.93
CA ASN A 197 11.88 34.97 -16.23
C ASN A 197 11.14 35.39 -14.95
N LEU A 198 10.79 36.68 -14.88
CA LEU A 198 9.96 37.24 -13.82
C LEU A 198 8.50 37.15 -14.28
N LEU A 199 7.73 36.22 -13.69
CA LEU A 199 6.31 36.08 -14.00
C LEU A 199 5.52 37.18 -13.28
N ILE A 200 5.32 38.32 -13.95
CA ILE A 200 4.38 39.35 -13.51
C ILE A 200 2.99 38.90 -13.96
N SER A 201 2.14 38.57 -12.98
CA SER A 201 0.76 38.15 -13.23
C SER A 201 -0.15 39.37 -13.36
N GLU A 202 -0.11 40.03 -14.52
CA GLU A 202 -1.20 40.92 -14.92
C GLU A 202 -2.27 40.11 -15.66
N ARG A 203 -3.48 40.11 -15.10
CA ARG A 203 -4.69 39.59 -15.78
C ARG A 203 -4.96 40.46 -17.00
N LYS A 204 -4.83 39.89 -18.20
CA LYS A 204 -5.49 40.39 -19.40
C LYS A 204 -6.26 39.27 -20.06
N GLU A 205 -7.51 39.57 -20.36
CA GLU A 205 -8.49 38.71 -21.01
C GLU A 205 -8.21 38.58 -22.52
N THR A 206 -8.19 37.32 -22.99
CA THR A 206 -8.48 36.82 -24.37
C THR A 206 -7.56 37.25 -25.54
N PRO A 207 -7.55 36.57 -26.72
CA PRO A 207 -8.26 35.35 -27.16
C PRO A 207 -7.33 34.24 -27.70
N GLU A 208 -7.95 33.14 -28.11
CA GLU A 208 -7.40 31.92 -28.73
C GLU A 208 -6.35 32.18 -29.83
N THR A 209 -5.25 31.42 -29.82
CA THR A 209 -4.44 31.18 -31.02
C THR A 209 -3.70 29.85 -30.92
N GLU A 210 -3.86 29.03 -31.97
CA GLU A 210 -3.19 27.76 -32.20
C GLU A 210 -1.67 27.92 -32.41
N SER A 211 -0.97 26.78 -32.33
CA SER A 211 0.45 26.50 -32.68
C SER A 211 1.52 26.81 -31.63
N ASP A 212 2.14 25.76 -31.06
CA ASP A 212 3.37 25.19 -31.65
C ASP A 212 3.86 23.97 -30.83
N GLU A 213 3.98 22.84 -31.53
CA GLU A 213 4.56 21.59 -31.04
C GLU A 213 6.06 21.74 -30.80
N LEU A 214 6.45 22.09 -29.57
CA LEU A 214 7.79 21.76 -29.08
C LEU A 214 7.82 20.29 -28.65
N GLY A 215 8.05 19.42 -29.63
CA GLY A 215 8.26 17.99 -29.44
C GLY A 215 9.46 17.73 -28.54
N ILE A 216 9.21 17.44 -27.27
CA ILE A 216 10.18 16.78 -26.41
C ILE A 216 10.33 15.34 -26.95
N PRO A 217 11.55 14.88 -27.31
CA PRO A 217 11.73 13.54 -27.82
C PRO A 217 11.34 12.54 -26.72
N TYR A 218 10.30 11.78 -27.00
CA TYR A 218 9.87 10.66 -26.19
C TYR A 218 10.99 9.61 -26.15
N PRO A 219 11.28 8.96 -25.02
CA PRO A 219 11.80 7.60 -25.09
C PRO A 219 10.71 6.81 -25.82
N THR A 220 10.97 6.50 -27.09
CA THR A 220 10.15 5.62 -27.90
C THR A 220 9.81 4.41 -27.06
N SER A 221 8.51 4.22 -26.83
CA SER A 221 7.98 2.93 -26.40
C SER A 221 8.57 1.90 -27.35
N ASP A 222 9.08 0.78 -26.82
CA ASP A 222 9.63 -0.30 -27.65
C ASP A 222 8.78 -0.45 -28.90
N PRO A 223 9.37 -0.31 -30.11
CA PRO A 223 8.61 -0.39 -31.32
C PRO A 223 7.83 -1.70 -31.31
N ASN A 224 6.62 -1.67 -31.85
CA ASN A 224 5.66 -2.78 -31.85
C ASN A 224 6.14 -3.90 -32.80
N VAL A 225 7.38 -4.36 -32.59
CA VAL A 225 8.13 -5.24 -33.46
C VAL A 225 8.14 -6.58 -32.74
N PHE A 226 7.40 -7.52 -33.29
CA PHE A 226 7.60 -8.93 -33.00
C PHE A 226 9.03 -9.29 -33.44
N ASP A 227 9.96 -9.29 -32.49
CA ASP A 227 11.33 -9.74 -32.71
C ASP A 227 11.48 -11.16 -32.15
N PHE A 228 11.52 -12.14 -33.07
CA PHE A 228 11.71 -13.53 -32.68
C PHE A 228 13.10 -13.76 -32.07
N GLU A 229 14.11 -12.96 -32.44
CA GLU A 229 15.47 -13.05 -31.89
C GLU A 229 15.52 -12.57 -30.43
N GLU A 230 14.63 -11.66 -30.04
CA GLU A 230 14.43 -11.29 -28.63
C GLU A 230 13.82 -12.45 -27.84
N ILE A 231 12.82 -13.14 -28.41
CA ILE A 231 12.19 -14.30 -27.77
C ILE A 231 13.18 -15.46 -27.59
N ILE A 232 14.02 -15.73 -28.60
CA ILE A 232 15.08 -16.77 -28.53
C ILE A 232 16.01 -16.48 -27.35
N ARG A 233 16.51 -15.23 -27.25
CA ARG A 233 17.44 -14.81 -26.20
C ARG A 233 16.78 -14.86 -24.81
N ASP A 234 15.60 -14.29 -24.66
CA ASP A 234 14.91 -14.18 -23.36
C ASP A 234 14.41 -15.53 -22.83
N SER A 235 14.01 -16.43 -23.73
CA SER A 235 13.58 -17.79 -23.36
C SER A 235 14.73 -18.80 -23.32
N ALA A 236 15.96 -18.39 -23.68
CA ALA A 236 17.14 -19.26 -23.81
C ALA A 236 16.83 -20.54 -24.63
N LEU A 237 16.17 -20.38 -25.78
CA LEU A 237 15.67 -21.50 -26.57
C LEU A 237 16.80 -22.34 -27.18
N GLU A 238 17.91 -21.70 -27.57
CA GLU A 238 19.09 -22.35 -28.18
C GLU A 238 19.80 -23.34 -27.26
N GLU A 239 19.69 -23.17 -25.94
CA GLU A 239 20.29 -24.10 -24.96
C GLU A 239 19.44 -25.37 -24.76
N ARG A 240 18.22 -25.41 -25.30
CA ARG A 240 17.17 -26.37 -24.86
C ARG A 240 16.46 -27.10 -25.99
N LEU A 241 16.29 -26.43 -27.12
CA LEU A 241 15.65 -26.97 -28.31
C LEU A 241 16.69 -27.16 -29.40
N CYS A 242 16.51 -28.19 -30.22
CA CYS A 242 17.31 -28.32 -31.43
C CYS A 242 16.87 -27.32 -32.51
N LEU A 243 17.74 -27.08 -33.49
CA LEU A 243 17.49 -26.08 -34.54
C LEU A 243 16.19 -26.33 -35.33
N SER A 244 15.77 -27.59 -35.50
CA SER A 244 14.49 -27.90 -36.15
C SER A 244 13.28 -27.51 -35.30
N GLU A 245 13.32 -27.75 -33.99
CA GLU A 245 12.24 -27.38 -33.06
C GLU A 245 12.09 -25.84 -32.97
N ILE A 246 13.21 -25.11 -32.96
CA ILE A 246 13.21 -23.64 -32.97
C ILE A 246 12.52 -23.10 -34.24
N GLU A 247 12.84 -23.68 -35.40
CA GLU A 247 12.24 -23.27 -36.68
C GLU A 247 10.75 -23.64 -36.78
N GLU A 248 10.32 -24.76 -36.21
CA GLU A 248 8.90 -25.11 -36.09
C GLU A 248 8.13 -24.11 -35.22
N LEU A 249 8.69 -23.76 -34.06
CA LEU A 249 8.11 -22.74 -33.19
C LEU A 249 8.07 -21.37 -33.90
N ARG A 250 9.13 -21.00 -34.62
CA ARG A 250 9.18 -19.77 -35.41
C ARG A 250 8.04 -19.69 -36.42
N LYS A 251 7.84 -20.76 -37.19
CA LYS A 251 6.75 -20.86 -38.16
C LYS A 251 5.39 -20.75 -37.48
N LEU A 252 5.22 -21.38 -36.32
CA LEU A 252 3.99 -21.32 -35.55
C LEU A 252 3.67 -19.89 -35.08
N LEU A 253 4.62 -19.23 -34.41
CA LEU A 253 4.42 -17.87 -33.91
C LEU A 253 4.22 -16.87 -35.06
N GLY A 254 4.89 -17.09 -36.20
CA GLY A 254 4.71 -16.31 -37.42
C GLY A 254 3.28 -16.37 -37.98
N ARG A 255 2.58 -17.50 -37.87
CA ARG A 255 1.15 -17.61 -38.27
C ARG A 255 0.25 -16.74 -37.40
N HIS A 256 0.59 -16.61 -36.12
CA HIS A 256 -0.18 -15.85 -35.12
C HIS A 256 0.39 -14.46 -34.85
N GLN A 257 1.21 -13.91 -35.75
CA GLN A 257 1.91 -12.63 -35.56
C GLN A 257 0.97 -11.48 -35.16
N LYS A 258 -0.29 -11.50 -35.64
CA LYS A 258 -1.30 -10.47 -35.34
C LYS A 258 -1.72 -10.39 -33.87
N VAL A 259 -1.56 -11.48 -33.12
CA VAL A 259 -1.91 -11.55 -31.69
C VAL A 259 -0.84 -10.88 -30.83
N PHE A 260 0.38 -10.76 -31.34
CA PHE A 260 1.50 -10.14 -30.64
C PHE A 260 1.48 -8.63 -30.82
N SER A 261 1.31 -7.90 -29.71
CA SER A 261 1.32 -6.44 -29.71
C SER A 261 1.60 -5.88 -28.30
N ASN A 262 2.34 -4.79 -28.24
CA ASN A 262 2.52 -3.97 -27.03
C ASN A 262 1.26 -3.15 -26.69
N GLU A 263 0.33 -3.02 -27.64
CA GLU A 263 -0.95 -2.36 -27.46
C GLU A 263 -2.04 -3.34 -26.99
N PRO A 264 -2.88 -2.93 -26.03
CA PRO A 264 -3.95 -3.79 -25.52
C PRO A 264 -5.07 -3.97 -26.54
N GLY A 265 -5.49 -5.22 -26.74
CA GLY A 265 -6.66 -5.58 -27.55
C GLY A 265 -8.00 -5.16 -26.95
N LYS A 266 -9.10 -5.66 -27.54
CA LYS A 266 -10.48 -5.47 -27.06
C LYS A 266 -11.23 -6.78 -27.13
N THR A 267 -11.40 -7.44 -26.00
CA THR A 267 -12.29 -8.60 -25.97
C THR A 267 -13.76 -8.21 -26.04
N HIS A 268 -14.55 -9.14 -26.56
CA HIS A 268 -16.02 -9.08 -26.65
C HIS A 268 -16.70 -10.14 -25.76
N LEU A 269 -15.93 -11.03 -25.12
CA LEU A 269 -16.44 -12.17 -24.37
C LEU A 269 -16.99 -11.78 -22.98
N VAL A 270 -16.30 -10.86 -22.30
CA VAL A 270 -16.61 -10.45 -20.94
C VAL A 270 -16.58 -8.93 -20.82
N GLU A 271 -17.57 -8.38 -20.13
CA GLU A 271 -17.56 -6.99 -19.67
C GLU A 271 -17.41 -6.95 -18.15
N HIS A 272 -16.53 -6.06 -17.66
CA HIS A 272 -16.39 -5.82 -16.23
C HIS A 272 -17.56 -4.98 -15.72
N ASP A 273 -18.05 -5.39 -14.56
CA ASP A 273 -19.22 -4.82 -13.95
C ASP A 273 -18.99 -4.53 -12.45
N ILE A 274 -19.66 -3.49 -11.97
CA ILE A 274 -19.57 -3.01 -10.60
C ILE A 274 -20.98 -3.00 -10.00
N GLU A 275 -21.21 -3.89 -9.04
CA GLU A 275 -22.41 -3.91 -8.21
C GLU A 275 -22.10 -3.28 -6.84
N LEU A 276 -22.85 -2.26 -6.47
CA LEU A 276 -22.67 -1.54 -5.21
C LEU A 276 -23.54 -2.15 -4.10
N ILE A 277 -23.00 -2.17 -2.88
CA ILE A 277 -23.73 -2.53 -1.66
C ILE A 277 -24.67 -1.39 -1.27
N CYS A 278 -24.24 -0.14 -1.49
CA CYS A 278 -25.02 1.07 -1.22
C CYS A 278 -24.85 2.09 -2.35
N ASN A 279 -25.90 2.84 -2.63
CA ASN A 279 -25.93 3.83 -3.72
C ASN A 279 -25.45 5.23 -3.29
N ASN A 280 -24.63 5.32 -2.24
CA ASN A 280 -24.10 6.60 -1.79
C ASN A 280 -23.00 7.06 -2.77
N PRO A 281 -23.11 8.25 -3.38
CA PRO A 281 -22.13 8.71 -4.35
C PRO A 281 -20.77 8.96 -3.69
N ILE A 282 -19.70 8.39 -4.25
CA ILE A 282 -18.34 8.54 -3.74
C ILE A 282 -17.64 9.61 -4.54
N ARG A 283 -17.42 10.77 -3.93
CA ARG A 283 -16.62 11.85 -4.53
C ARG A 283 -15.34 12.06 -3.76
N SER A 284 -14.23 11.96 -4.47
CA SER A 284 -12.90 12.18 -3.93
C SER A 284 -12.23 13.33 -4.68
N LYS A 285 -11.48 14.15 -3.94
CA LYS A 285 -10.69 15.24 -4.52
C LYS A 285 -9.38 14.67 -5.10
N PRO A 286 -8.87 15.20 -6.21
CA PRO A 286 -7.57 14.77 -6.75
C PRO A 286 -6.45 15.03 -5.73
N TYR A 287 -5.43 14.17 -5.76
CA TYR A 287 -4.24 14.38 -4.95
C TYR A 287 -3.39 15.50 -5.51
N ARG A 288 -2.80 16.32 -4.63
CA ARG A 288 -1.80 17.31 -5.04
C ARG A 288 -0.54 16.59 -5.54
N THR A 289 -0.06 16.99 -6.71
CA THR A 289 1.11 16.41 -7.37
C THR A 289 2.19 17.47 -7.55
N SER A 290 3.46 17.07 -7.49
CA SER A 290 4.57 17.96 -7.88
C SER A 290 4.56 18.17 -9.40
N GLN A 291 5.33 19.15 -9.90
CA GLN A 291 5.43 19.41 -11.34
C GLN A 291 5.89 18.16 -12.12
N ARG A 292 6.99 17.53 -11.68
CA ARG A 292 7.49 16.27 -12.24
C ARG A 292 6.42 15.17 -12.27
N GLN A 293 5.69 14.99 -11.17
CA GLN A 293 4.63 13.98 -11.11
C GLN A 293 3.48 14.32 -12.07
N THR A 294 3.15 15.60 -12.20
CA THR A 294 2.11 16.08 -13.10
C THR A 294 2.47 15.81 -14.57
N GLU A 295 3.73 16.01 -14.96
CA GLU A 295 4.22 15.71 -16.31
C GLU A 295 4.10 14.21 -16.62
N ILE A 296 4.53 13.34 -15.69
CA ILE A 296 4.41 11.88 -15.83
C ILE A 296 2.94 11.46 -15.95
N LEU A 297 2.06 11.99 -15.09
CA LEU A 297 0.63 11.68 -15.14
C LEU A 297 -0.03 12.19 -16.42
N LYS A 298 0.30 13.40 -16.88
CA LYS A 298 -0.23 13.94 -18.15
C LYS A 298 0.20 13.09 -19.34
N ALA A 299 1.46 12.64 -19.37
CA ALA A 299 1.96 11.77 -20.42
C ALA A 299 1.19 10.43 -20.46
N GLU A 300 0.98 9.81 -19.30
CA GLU A 300 0.20 8.56 -19.24
C GLU A 300 -1.27 8.77 -19.61
N ILE A 301 -1.89 9.86 -19.16
CA ILE A 301 -3.28 10.18 -19.51
C ILE A 301 -3.44 10.40 -21.00
N LYS A 302 -2.53 11.15 -21.65
CA LYS A 302 -2.51 11.30 -23.11
C LYS A 302 -2.45 9.93 -23.78
N ARG A 303 -1.53 9.06 -23.33
CA ARG A 303 -1.40 7.69 -23.85
C ARG A 303 -2.67 6.85 -23.66
N MET A 304 -3.37 6.99 -22.53
CA MET A 304 -4.62 6.27 -22.28
C MET A 304 -5.78 6.79 -23.15
N LEU A 305 -5.79 8.09 -23.46
CA LEU A 305 -6.76 8.71 -24.38
C LEU A 305 -6.51 8.25 -25.82
N ASP A 306 -5.26 8.28 -26.28
CA ASP A 306 -4.87 7.86 -27.63
C ASP A 306 -5.25 6.39 -27.89
N LEU A 307 -5.05 5.53 -26.88
CA LEU A 307 -5.43 4.11 -26.92
C LEU A 307 -6.92 3.84 -26.64
N LYS A 308 -7.76 4.88 -26.44
CA LYS A 308 -9.19 4.77 -26.11
C LYS A 308 -9.46 3.85 -24.89
N ILE A 309 -8.57 3.90 -23.91
CA ILE A 309 -8.73 3.22 -22.60
C ILE A 309 -9.64 4.06 -21.70
N ILE A 310 -9.55 5.38 -21.82
CA ILE A 310 -10.34 6.36 -21.08
C ILE A 310 -10.88 7.41 -22.06
N GLU A 311 -11.88 8.15 -21.62
CA GLU A 311 -12.39 9.35 -22.29
C GLU A 311 -12.49 10.52 -21.30
N ILE A 312 -12.47 11.74 -21.83
CA ILE A 312 -12.75 12.93 -21.02
C ILE A 312 -14.25 12.94 -20.73
N GLY A 313 -14.62 13.07 -19.46
CA GLY A 313 -16.03 13.01 -19.08
C GLY A 313 -16.28 13.46 -17.66
N GLN A 314 -17.55 13.42 -17.27
CA GLN A 314 -18.01 13.76 -15.93
C GLN A 314 -18.73 12.56 -15.33
N SER A 315 -18.62 12.42 -14.01
CA SER A 315 -19.35 11.41 -13.25
C SER A 315 -19.66 11.94 -11.86
N ASP A 316 -20.74 11.42 -11.29
CA ASP A 316 -21.09 11.65 -9.89
C ASP A 316 -20.28 10.80 -8.91
N TYR A 317 -19.48 9.85 -9.42
CA TYR A 317 -18.46 9.10 -8.70
C TYR A 317 -17.07 9.55 -9.16
N THR A 318 -16.15 9.76 -8.22
CA THR A 318 -14.75 10.07 -8.53
C THR A 318 -13.79 9.43 -7.54
N SER A 319 -12.77 8.76 -8.08
CA SER A 319 -11.59 8.28 -7.35
C SER A 319 -10.34 9.07 -7.74
N PRO A 320 -9.42 9.39 -6.83
CA PRO A 320 -8.24 10.17 -7.18
C PRO A 320 -7.15 9.29 -7.80
N MET A 321 -6.39 9.86 -8.74
CA MET A 321 -5.19 9.20 -9.29
C MET A 321 -3.95 9.54 -8.45
N ILE A 322 -3.09 8.54 -8.21
CA ILE A 322 -1.83 8.65 -7.48
C ILE A 322 -0.68 8.06 -8.29
N LEU A 323 0.50 8.68 -8.21
CA LEU A 323 1.72 8.11 -8.76
C LEU A 323 2.44 7.28 -7.69
N VAL A 324 2.63 5.99 -7.94
CA VAL A 324 3.38 5.09 -7.06
C VAL A 324 4.81 4.97 -7.57
N GLU A 325 5.77 5.46 -6.80
CA GLU A 325 7.20 5.40 -7.11
C GLU A 325 7.89 4.41 -6.15
N ALA A 326 8.71 3.51 -6.69
CA ALA A 326 9.54 2.60 -5.91
C ALA A 326 10.98 2.63 -6.44
N VAL A 327 11.97 2.46 -5.56
CA VAL A 327 13.38 2.50 -5.92
C VAL A 327 13.69 1.40 -6.95
N GLY A 328 14.26 1.79 -8.09
CA GLY A 328 14.61 0.88 -9.18
C GLY A 328 13.41 0.36 -10.01
N ARG A 329 12.22 0.95 -9.85
CA ARG A 329 11.05 0.65 -10.68
C ARG A 329 10.52 1.91 -11.33
N GLU A 330 9.96 1.75 -12.52
CA GLU A 330 9.28 2.84 -13.21
C GLU A 330 8.07 3.34 -12.40
N PRO A 331 7.83 4.67 -12.35
CA PRO A 331 6.65 5.25 -11.73
C PRO A 331 5.37 4.67 -12.33
N ARG A 332 4.43 4.25 -11.49
CA ARG A 332 3.15 3.67 -11.93
C ARG A 332 1.98 4.56 -11.55
N PRO A 333 1.29 5.16 -12.52
CA PRO A 333 0.03 5.85 -12.29
C PRO A 333 -1.06 4.84 -11.90
N CYS A 334 -1.64 5.01 -10.72
CA CYS A 334 -2.67 4.13 -10.17
C CYS A 334 -3.90 4.94 -9.76
N ILE A 335 -5.09 4.37 -9.92
CA ILE A 335 -6.33 4.97 -9.42
C ILE A 335 -6.63 4.41 -8.03
N ASP A 336 -6.86 5.28 -7.06
CA ASP A 336 -7.14 4.87 -5.69
C ASP A 336 -8.63 4.53 -5.50
N TYR A 337 -8.99 3.30 -5.83
CA TYR A 337 -10.33 2.77 -5.65
C TYR A 337 -10.65 2.31 -4.23
N ARG A 338 -9.81 2.56 -3.21
CA ARG A 338 -10.05 1.99 -1.86
C ARG A 338 -11.44 2.33 -1.29
N ARG A 339 -11.91 3.57 -1.47
CA ARG A 339 -13.26 4.00 -1.03
C ARG A 339 -14.36 3.38 -1.89
N LEU A 340 -14.12 3.23 -3.19
CA LEU A 340 -15.05 2.57 -4.09
C LEU A 340 -15.19 1.08 -3.72
N ASN A 341 -14.06 0.39 -3.60
CA ASN A 341 -13.98 -1.04 -3.29
C ASN A 341 -14.69 -1.41 -1.98
N SER A 342 -14.67 -0.55 -0.94
CA SER A 342 -15.40 -0.82 0.32
C SER A 342 -16.92 -0.84 0.14
N SER A 343 -17.42 -0.29 -0.96
CA SER A 343 -18.84 -0.19 -1.30
C SER A 343 -19.24 -1.14 -2.42
N ILE A 344 -18.31 -1.94 -2.96
CA ILE A 344 -18.57 -2.93 -4.02
C ILE A 344 -18.90 -4.28 -3.38
N ARG A 345 -19.87 -5.01 -3.96
CA ARG A 345 -20.12 -6.41 -3.62
C ARG A 345 -18.97 -7.26 -4.17
N ASN A 346 -18.17 -7.84 -3.27
CA ASN A 346 -17.06 -8.70 -3.65
C ASN A 346 -17.55 -9.98 -4.33
N GLN A 347 -16.88 -10.36 -5.42
CA GLN A 347 -17.10 -11.62 -6.12
C GLN A 347 -15.85 -12.48 -6.03
N TYR A 348 -16.05 -13.80 -5.92
CA TYR A 348 -14.97 -14.76 -5.79
C TYR A 348 -15.02 -15.76 -6.95
N PHE A 349 -13.86 -16.00 -7.57
CA PHE A 349 -13.69 -17.02 -8.60
C PHE A 349 -12.82 -18.14 -8.01
N PRO A 350 -13.28 -19.40 -8.00
CA PRO A 350 -12.48 -20.50 -7.50
C PRO A 350 -11.30 -20.74 -8.45
N LEU A 351 -10.08 -20.59 -7.94
CA LEU A 351 -8.88 -20.94 -8.70
C LEU A 351 -8.56 -22.43 -8.50
N PRO A 352 -8.34 -23.20 -9.58
CA PRO A 352 -7.91 -24.58 -9.45
C PRO A 352 -6.50 -24.67 -8.84
N ASN A 353 -6.19 -25.78 -8.16
CA ASN A 353 -4.83 -26.05 -7.69
C ASN A 353 -3.95 -26.44 -8.90
N ILE A 354 -3.30 -25.44 -9.49
CA ILE A 354 -2.54 -25.56 -10.75
C ILE A 354 -1.14 -26.18 -10.51
N GLU A 355 -0.66 -26.21 -9.26
CA GLU A 355 0.70 -26.64 -8.94
C GLU A 355 0.99 -28.07 -9.37
N GLU A 356 0.06 -28.99 -9.13
CA GLU A 356 0.23 -30.43 -9.40
C GLU A 356 0.24 -30.75 -10.90
N ARG A 357 -0.55 -30.01 -11.69
CA ARG A 357 -0.73 -30.30 -13.13
C ARG A 357 0.44 -29.79 -13.98
N VAL A 358 0.91 -28.58 -13.68
CA VAL A 358 2.01 -27.95 -14.43
C VAL A 358 3.37 -28.59 -14.10
N SER A 359 3.51 -29.08 -12.87
CA SER A 359 4.80 -29.58 -12.39
C SER A 359 5.20 -30.92 -13.03
N ALA A 360 4.25 -31.78 -13.41
CA ALA A 360 4.53 -33.04 -14.13
C ALA A 360 4.94 -32.86 -15.60
N ALA A 361 4.74 -31.67 -16.18
CA ALA A 361 4.98 -31.44 -17.60
C ALA A 361 6.47 -31.27 -17.95
N LYS A 362 6.84 -31.67 -19.17
CA LYS A 362 8.19 -31.52 -19.73
C LYS A 362 8.38 -30.18 -20.45
N PHE A 363 7.35 -29.72 -21.14
CA PHE A 363 7.34 -28.44 -21.86
C PHE A 363 6.27 -27.54 -21.26
N ILE A 364 6.66 -26.32 -20.91
CA ILE A 364 5.81 -25.31 -20.30
C ILE A 364 6.00 -23.99 -21.06
N THR A 365 4.91 -23.48 -21.62
CA THR A 365 4.85 -22.16 -22.24
C THR A 365 3.97 -21.26 -21.38
N VAL A 366 4.46 -20.07 -21.05
CA VAL A 366 3.70 -19.05 -20.30
C VAL A 366 3.51 -17.84 -21.20
N ILE A 367 2.24 -17.48 -21.42
CA ILE A 367 1.81 -16.36 -22.26
C ILE A 367 1.35 -15.22 -21.36
N ASP A 368 2.00 -14.06 -21.45
CA ASP A 368 1.65 -12.82 -20.73
C ASP A 368 0.82 -11.92 -21.67
N LEU A 369 -0.39 -11.55 -21.22
CA LEU A 369 -1.28 -10.68 -21.99
C LEU A 369 -0.84 -9.21 -21.87
N ALA A 370 -0.81 -8.49 -22.99
CA ALA A 370 -0.39 -7.10 -23.03
C ALA A 370 -1.37 -6.20 -22.24
N LYS A 371 -0.95 -5.80 -21.02
CA LYS A 371 -1.78 -5.00 -20.10
C LYS A 371 -3.17 -5.63 -19.92
N GLY A 372 -3.22 -6.93 -19.59
CA GLY A 372 -4.42 -7.78 -19.64
C GLY A 372 -5.73 -7.14 -19.16
N TYR A 373 -5.72 -6.36 -18.08
CA TYR A 373 -6.94 -5.68 -17.60
C TYR A 373 -7.50 -4.65 -18.59
N TRP A 374 -6.67 -3.91 -19.31
CA TRP A 374 -7.11 -2.91 -20.29
C TRP A 374 -7.81 -3.52 -21.51
N GLN A 375 -7.70 -4.83 -21.69
CA GLN A 375 -8.36 -5.53 -22.78
C GLN A 375 -9.83 -5.82 -22.50
N ILE A 376 -10.25 -5.82 -21.23
CA ILE A 376 -11.62 -6.05 -20.79
C ILE A 376 -12.40 -4.72 -20.79
N PRO A 377 -13.49 -4.59 -21.58
CA PRO A 377 -14.34 -3.41 -21.54
C PRO A 377 -15.11 -3.29 -20.21
N LEU A 378 -15.36 -2.05 -19.79
CA LEU A 378 -16.30 -1.76 -18.70
C LEU A 378 -17.69 -1.57 -19.28
N ASN A 379 -18.72 -2.10 -18.61
CA ASN A 379 -20.09 -1.78 -18.96
C ASN A 379 -20.45 -0.33 -18.57
N LYS A 380 -21.54 0.22 -19.12
CA LYS A 380 -21.89 1.64 -18.93
C LYS A 380 -22.06 2.07 -17.47
N ARG A 381 -22.58 1.20 -16.61
CA ARG A 381 -22.70 1.50 -15.16
C ARG A 381 -21.35 1.50 -14.44
N ALA A 382 -20.47 0.56 -14.76
CA ALA A 382 -19.14 0.48 -14.20
C ALA A 382 -18.25 1.62 -14.68
N GLN A 383 -18.40 2.07 -15.94
CA GLN A 383 -17.73 3.27 -16.47
C GLN A 383 -18.03 4.49 -15.58
N ARG A 384 -19.31 4.71 -15.24
CA ARG A 384 -19.75 5.77 -14.33
C ARG A 384 -19.07 5.64 -12.96
N TYR A 385 -19.11 4.46 -12.32
CA TYR A 385 -18.58 4.28 -10.97
C TYR A 385 -17.05 4.32 -10.87
N ALA A 386 -16.36 3.86 -11.92
CA ALA A 386 -14.91 3.82 -11.99
C ALA A 386 -14.28 5.14 -12.46
N ALA A 387 -15.07 6.18 -12.70
CA ALA A 387 -14.54 7.48 -13.09
C ALA A 387 -13.52 8.02 -12.06
N PHE A 388 -12.49 8.70 -12.57
CA PHE A 388 -11.38 9.16 -11.75
C PHE A 388 -10.99 10.59 -12.07
N VAL A 389 -10.34 11.24 -11.11
CA VAL A 389 -10.00 12.66 -11.16
C VAL A 389 -8.50 12.90 -10.95
N THR A 390 -8.00 13.88 -11.69
CA THR A 390 -6.63 14.41 -11.60
C THR A 390 -6.69 15.92 -11.39
N ASN A 391 -5.56 16.57 -11.14
CA ASN A 391 -5.49 18.03 -11.00
C ASN A 391 -5.83 18.80 -12.29
N PHE A 392 -5.94 18.11 -13.43
CA PHE A 392 -6.09 18.71 -14.74
C PHE A 392 -7.25 18.11 -15.55
N GLY A 393 -8.12 17.31 -14.93
CA GLY A 393 -9.29 16.76 -15.62
C GLY A 393 -9.94 15.59 -14.87
N THR A 394 -11.18 15.30 -15.27
CA THR A 394 -11.93 14.11 -14.89
C THR A 394 -12.06 13.20 -16.10
N TYR A 395 -11.89 11.90 -15.88
CA TYR A 395 -11.85 10.91 -16.94
C TYR A 395 -12.73 9.73 -16.58
N VAL A 396 -13.39 9.17 -17.60
CA VAL A 396 -14.24 7.99 -17.50
C VAL A 396 -13.50 6.82 -18.16
N PRO A 397 -13.18 5.75 -17.42
CA PRO A 397 -12.54 4.59 -18.03
C PRO A 397 -13.53 3.82 -18.89
N LEU A 398 -13.13 3.49 -20.11
CA LEU A 398 -13.86 2.61 -21.02
C LEU A 398 -13.48 1.14 -20.80
N ARG A 399 -12.31 0.90 -20.22
CA ARG A 399 -11.70 -0.41 -19.98
C ARG A 399 -11.38 -0.62 -18.51
N MET A 400 -11.29 -1.87 -18.11
CA MET A 400 -11.02 -2.22 -16.72
C MET A 400 -9.64 -1.70 -16.29
N THR A 401 -9.62 -0.88 -15.25
CA THR A 401 -8.41 -0.27 -14.71
C THR A 401 -7.89 -1.06 -13.50
N PHE A 402 -6.59 -0.98 -13.24
CA PHE A 402 -5.98 -1.54 -12.04
C PHE A 402 -6.58 -0.94 -10.76
N GLY A 403 -6.70 -1.77 -9.72
CA GLY A 403 -7.14 -1.36 -8.38
C GLY A 403 -8.61 -1.65 -8.05
N LEU A 404 -9.43 -2.05 -9.02
CA LEU A 404 -10.80 -2.50 -8.77
C LEU A 404 -10.81 -3.88 -8.08
N VAL A 405 -11.61 -4.03 -7.03
CA VAL A 405 -11.62 -5.25 -6.18
C VAL A 405 -12.01 -6.51 -6.94
N ASN A 406 -12.94 -6.42 -7.89
CA ASN A 406 -13.42 -7.55 -8.68
C ASN A 406 -12.64 -7.74 -9.99
N ALA A 407 -11.57 -6.96 -10.26
CA ALA A 407 -10.80 -7.13 -11.49
C ALA A 407 -10.26 -8.56 -11.68
N PRO A 408 -9.69 -9.24 -10.66
CA PRO A 408 -9.26 -10.62 -10.78
C PRO A 408 -10.41 -11.59 -11.10
N TYR A 409 -11.61 -11.36 -10.56
CA TYR A 409 -12.78 -12.20 -10.83
C TYR A 409 -13.15 -12.19 -12.32
N PHE A 410 -13.30 -11.00 -12.90
CA PHE A 410 -13.66 -10.86 -14.31
C PHE A 410 -12.53 -11.31 -15.24
N PHE A 411 -11.28 -11.12 -14.85
CA PHE A 411 -10.14 -11.65 -15.59
C PHE A 411 -10.14 -13.18 -15.60
N SER A 412 -10.30 -13.83 -14.44
CA SER A 412 -10.41 -15.30 -14.37
C SER A 412 -11.61 -15.83 -15.15
N LYS A 413 -12.75 -15.12 -15.10
CA LYS A 413 -13.93 -15.46 -15.89
C LYS A 413 -13.65 -15.40 -17.40
N LEU A 414 -12.94 -14.36 -17.87
CA LEU A 414 -12.51 -14.25 -19.26
C LEU A 414 -11.59 -15.42 -19.63
N MET A 415 -10.57 -15.71 -18.81
CA MET A 415 -9.64 -16.80 -19.09
C MET A 415 -10.34 -18.16 -19.13
N SER A 416 -11.34 -18.39 -18.28
CA SER A 416 -12.15 -19.61 -18.32
C SER A 416 -12.93 -19.78 -19.63
N GLN A 417 -13.40 -18.69 -20.24
CA GLN A 417 -14.09 -18.74 -21.54
C GLN A 417 -13.08 -18.87 -22.69
N VAL A 418 -11.94 -18.18 -22.61
CA VAL A 418 -10.87 -18.29 -23.62
C VAL A 418 -10.23 -19.67 -23.62
N LEU A 419 -10.19 -20.38 -22.49
CA LEU A 419 -9.57 -21.70 -22.36
C LEU A 419 -10.60 -22.83 -22.31
N GLU A 420 -11.85 -22.57 -22.68
CA GLU A 420 -12.90 -23.58 -22.71
C GLU A 420 -12.50 -24.75 -23.62
N ASN A 421 -12.57 -25.97 -23.09
CA ASN A 421 -12.11 -27.23 -23.70
C ASN A 421 -10.59 -27.39 -23.85
N CYS A 422 -9.78 -26.50 -23.25
CA CYS A 422 -8.32 -26.63 -23.18
C CYS A 422 -7.83 -26.99 -21.79
N GLU A 423 -8.71 -27.28 -20.84
CA GLU A 423 -8.36 -27.43 -19.43
C GLU A 423 -7.43 -28.62 -19.20
N SER A 424 -7.31 -29.54 -20.16
CA SER A 424 -6.38 -30.68 -20.12
C SER A 424 -4.92 -30.25 -20.22
N PHE A 425 -4.60 -29.23 -21.03
CA PHE A 425 -3.24 -28.79 -21.36
C PHE A 425 -2.96 -27.29 -21.18
N ALA A 426 -3.97 -26.47 -20.90
CA ALA A 426 -3.84 -25.04 -20.64
C ALA A 426 -4.66 -24.62 -19.42
N LEU A 427 -4.09 -23.74 -18.60
CA LEU A 427 -4.73 -23.24 -17.39
C LEU A 427 -4.46 -21.74 -17.21
N PRO A 428 -5.41 -20.99 -16.62
CA PRO A 428 -5.16 -19.63 -16.19
C PRO A 428 -4.11 -19.63 -15.08
N TYR A 429 -3.16 -18.71 -15.16
CA TYR A 429 -2.02 -18.60 -14.28
C TYR A 429 -1.89 -17.17 -13.77
N LEU A 430 -2.59 -16.84 -12.68
CA LEU A 430 -2.73 -15.44 -12.25
C LEU A 430 -3.23 -14.54 -13.40
N ASP A 431 -2.42 -13.59 -13.85
CA ASP A 431 -2.71 -12.68 -14.97
C ASP A 431 -2.21 -13.23 -16.34
N ASP A 432 -1.66 -14.45 -16.37
CA ASP A 432 -1.04 -15.11 -17.52
C ASP A 432 -1.79 -16.40 -17.91
N ILE A 433 -1.40 -17.02 -19.02
CA ILE A 433 -1.87 -18.35 -19.45
C ILE A 433 -0.70 -19.32 -19.44
N ALA A 434 -0.82 -20.45 -18.74
CA ALA A 434 0.17 -21.52 -18.75
C ALA A 434 -0.30 -22.69 -19.62
N ILE A 435 0.51 -23.07 -20.60
CA ILE A 435 0.32 -24.20 -21.50
C ILE A 435 1.38 -25.23 -21.17
N TYR A 436 1.00 -26.49 -21.00
CA TYR A 436 1.92 -27.54 -20.57
C TYR A 436 1.68 -28.85 -21.33
N SER A 437 2.76 -29.57 -21.62
CA SER A 437 2.71 -30.80 -22.44
C SER A 437 3.88 -31.74 -22.14
N ASN A 438 3.73 -33.01 -22.51
CA ASN A 438 4.71 -34.06 -22.25
C ASN A 438 5.61 -34.38 -23.45
N ASN A 439 5.19 -34.02 -24.67
CA ASN A 439 5.94 -34.19 -25.91
C ASN A 439 5.93 -32.87 -26.69
N TRP A 440 6.87 -32.74 -27.64
CA TRP A 440 7.05 -31.51 -28.42
C TRP A 440 5.93 -31.29 -29.44
N GLU A 441 5.55 -32.33 -30.18
CA GLU A 441 4.54 -32.25 -31.24
C GLU A 441 3.17 -31.80 -30.71
N ASP A 442 2.70 -32.37 -29.59
CA ASP A 442 1.46 -31.94 -28.97
C ASP A 442 1.63 -30.58 -28.31
N HIS A 443 2.82 -30.24 -27.80
CA HIS A 443 3.06 -28.89 -27.27
C HIS A 443 2.83 -27.82 -28.34
N LEU A 444 3.34 -28.03 -29.56
CA LEU A 444 3.08 -27.11 -30.67
C LEU A 444 1.60 -27.02 -31.03
N LYS A 445 0.86 -28.15 -31.05
CA LYS A 445 -0.59 -28.14 -31.28
C LYS A 445 -1.34 -27.39 -30.18
N HIS A 446 -0.97 -27.60 -28.92
CA HIS A 446 -1.59 -26.93 -27.79
C HIS A 446 -1.32 -25.42 -27.81
N VAL A 447 -0.09 -25.00 -28.16
CA VAL A 447 0.26 -23.58 -28.32
C VAL A 447 -0.52 -22.96 -29.48
N ASP A 448 -0.59 -23.63 -30.63
CA ASP A 448 -1.37 -23.18 -31.80
C ASP A 448 -2.83 -22.90 -31.44
N GLU A 449 -3.46 -23.87 -30.76
CA GLU A 449 -4.86 -23.85 -30.41
C GLU A 449 -5.20 -22.77 -29.35
N VAL A 450 -4.29 -22.52 -28.40
CA VAL A 450 -4.45 -21.43 -27.44
C VAL A 450 -4.22 -20.06 -28.10
N LEU A 451 -3.19 -19.91 -28.94
CA LEU A 451 -2.93 -18.66 -29.66
C LEU A 451 -4.10 -18.29 -30.57
N LYS A 452 -4.70 -19.29 -31.23
CA LYS A 452 -5.92 -19.12 -32.03
C LYS A 452 -7.07 -18.59 -31.19
N ARG A 453 -7.38 -19.20 -30.03
CA ARG A 453 -8.46 -18.71 -29.14
C ARG A 453 -8.21 -17.31 -28.60
N ILE A 454 -6.95 -16.96 -28.28
CA ILE A 454 -6.59 -15.60 -27.87
C ILE A 454 -6.87 -14.61 -29.02
N GLY A 455 -6.50 -14.97 -30.25
CA GLY A 455 -6.79 -14.19 -31.45
C GLY A 455 -8.30 -14.03 -31.69
N ASP A 456 -9.07 -15.13 -31.63
CA ASP A 456 -10.53 -15.13 -31.78
C ASP A 456 -11.21 -14.24 -30.71
N ALA A 457 -10.66 -14.22 -29.49
CA ALA A 457 -11.12 -13.38 -28.40
C ALA A 457 -10.69 -11.90 -28.51
N ASN A 458 -9.97 -11.51 -29.58
CA ASN A 458 -9.38 -10.18 -29.80
C ASN A 458 -8.46 -9.71 -28.66
N LEU A 459 -7.75 -10.66 -28.05
CA LEU A 459 -6.75 -10.40 -27.03
C LEU A 459 -5.36 -10.25 -27.66
N THR A 460 -4.49 -9.46 -27.02
CA THR A 460 -3.11 -9.25 -27.44
C THR A 460 -2.12 -9.71 -26.39
N ILE A 461 -1.00 -10.24 -26.86
CA ILE A 461 0.07 -10.86 -26.08
C ILE A 461 1.28 -9.93 -26.09
N LYS A 462 1.95 -9.78 -24.94
CA LYS A 462 3.22 -9.05 -24.84
C LYS A 462 4.40 -10.00 -25.10
N PRO A 463 5.11 -9.90 -26.24
CA PRO A 463 6.14 -10.85 -26.63
C PRO A 463 7.30 -10.94 -25.61
N SER A 464 7.85 -9.78 -25.20
CA SER A 464 9.02 -9.70 -24.30
C SER A 464 8.80 -10.21 -22.87
N LYS A 465 7.59 -10.66 -22.54
CA LYS A 465 7.29 -11.28 -21.25
C LYS A 465 6.86 -12.74 -21.36
N CYS A 466 6.58 -13.22 -22.57
CA CYS A 466 6.22 -14.60 -22.80
C CYS A 466 7.45 -15.48 -22.66
N LYS A 467 7.24 -16.71 -22.20
CA LYS A 467 8.29 -17.72 -22.08
C LYS A 467 7.83 -18.97 -22.77
N PHE A 468 8.53 -19.35 -23.83
CA PHE A 468 8.16 -20.52 -24.61
C PHE A 468 9.00 -21.73 -24.24
N ALA A 469 8.40 -22.92 -24.31
CA ALA A 469 9.08 -24.21 -24.24
C ALA A 469 10.05 -24.39 -23.06
N GLN A 470 9.68 -23.88 -21.89
CA GLN A 470 10.50 -23.99 -20.67
C GLN A 470 10.33 -25.38 -20.04
N ASN A 471 11.41 -25.95 -19.51
CA ASN A 471 11.33 -27.17 -18.69
C ASN A 471 10.85 -26.87 -17.25
N ARG A 472 11.03 -25.62 -16.80
CA ARG A 472 10.69 -25.13 -15.47
C ARG A 472 10.24 -23.67 -15.55
N THR A 473 9.20 -23.31 -14.80
CA THR A 473 8.69 -21.93 -14.69
C THR A 473 8.46 -21.52 -13.24
N LYS A 474 8.38 -20.22 -12.97
CA LYS A 474 8.20 -19.66 -11.61
C LYS A 474 6.72 -19.42 -11.31
N TYR A 475 6.10 -20.20 -10.43
CA TYR A 475 4.69 -20.10 -10.03
C TYR A 475 4.47 -19.79 -8.56
N LEU A 476 3.70 -18.74 -8.25
CA LEU A 476 3.32 -18.31 -6.88
C LEU A 476 4.46 -18.13 -5.86
N GLY A 477 5.73 -18.30 -6.23
CA GLY A 477 6.85 -18.36 -5.28
C GLY A 477 7.62 -19.68 -5.30
N HIS A 478 7.25 -20.59 -6.19
CA HIS A 478 7.87 -21.88 -6.47
C HIS A 478 8.43 -21.89 -7.90
N VAL A 479 9.38 -22.78 -8.16
CA VAL A 479 9.80 -23.19 -9.49
C VAL A 479 9.18 -24.57 -9.71
N VAL A 480 8.34 -24.68 -10.74
CA VAL A 480 7.58 -25.89 -11.09
C VAL A 480 7.99 -26.37 -12.48
N GLY A 481 8.09 -27.68 -12.64
CA GLY A 481 8.30 -28.34 -13.94
C GLY A 481 9.26 -29.53 -13.85
N SER A 482 9.25 -30.40 -14.86
CA SER A 482 10.08 -31.62 -14.91
C SER A 482 9.83 -32.60 -13.74
N GLY A 483 8.60 -32.68 -13.23
CA GLY A 483 8.21 -33.55 -12.12
C GLY A 483 8.63 -33.04 -10.74
N VAL A 484 9.10 -31.80 -10.65
CA VAL A 484 9.73 -31.26 -9.44
C VAL A 484 9.17 -29.88 -9.10
N ARG A 485 9.06 -29.61 -7.79
CA ARG A 485 8.68 -28.33 -7.20
C ARG A 485 9.73 -27.88 -6.19
N THR A 486 10.32 -26.71 -6.41
CA THR A 486 11.29 -26.08 -5.47
C THR A 486 10.87 -24.65 -5.12
N PRO A 487 11.30 -24.08 -3.99
CA PRO A 487 11.01 -22.67 -3.68
C PRO A 487 11.86 -21.70 -4.52
N VAL A 488 11.34 -20.50 -4.79
CA VAL A 488 12.09 -19.46 -5.53
C VAL A 488 13.21 -18.88 -4.67
N GLU A 489 14.43 -18.91 -5.21
CA GLU A 489 15.66 -18.42 -4.56
C GLU A 489 15.53 -16.98 -4.01
N ALA A 490 14.87 -16.07 -4.74
CA ALA A 490 14.68 -14.69 -4.28
C ALA A 490 13.84 -14.57 -3.01
N LYS A 491 12.84 -15.43 -2.82
CA LYS A 491 12.04 -15.45 -1.59
C LYS A 491 12.77 -16.20 -0.46
N ILE A 492 13.56 -17.22 -0.78
CA ILE A 492 14.48 -17.84 0.19
C ILE A 492 15.47 -16.79 0.71
N LYS A 493 16.07 -16.00 -0.20
CA LYS A 493 16.97 -14.91 0.15
C LYS A 493 16.31 -13.89 1.09
N ALA A 494 15.05 -13.53 0.85
CA ALA A 494 14.31 -12.66 1.76
C ALA A 494 14.10 -13.26 3.16
N VAL A 495 14.01 -14.58 3.29
CA VAL A 495 13.98 -15.28 4.58
C VAL A 495 15.37 -15.31 5.23
N LEU A 496 16.44 -15.53 4.45
CA LEU A 496 17.82 -15.54 4.93
C LEU A 496 18.25 -14.16 5.42
N ASP A 497 17.94 -13.12 4.65
CA ASP A 497 18.23 -11.72 4.96
C ASP A 497 17.24 -11.14 5.99
N PHE A 498 16.25 -11.92 6.44
CA PHE A 498 15.27 -11.46 7.43
C PHE A 498 16.00 -11.12 8.74
N PRO A 499 15.90 -9.86 9.23
CA PRO A 499 16.59 -9.43 10.43
C PRO A 499 15.99 -10.12 11.65
N THR A 500 16.81 -10.37 12.67
CA THR A 500 16.37 -10.99 13.92
C THR A 500 15.15 -10.25 14.49
N PRO A 501 13.97 -10.89 14.59
CA PRO A 501 12.75 -10.24 15.05
C PRO A 501 12.89 -9.69 16.47
N THR A 502 12.70 -8.39 16.66
CA THR A 502 12.72 -7.72 17.98
C THR A 502 11.33 -7.45 18.54
N SER A 503 10.27 -7.74 17.76
CA SER A 503 8.88 -7.46 18.14
C SER A 503 7.91 -8.57 17.75
N LYS A 504 6.77 -8.68 18.46
CA LYS A 504 5.71 -9.67 18.15
C LYS A 504 5.17 -9.51 16.72
N THR A 505 5.14 -8.28 16.20
CA THR A 505 4.73 -8.00 14.81
C THR A 505 5.72 -8.59 13.81
N GLN A 506 7.02 -8.43 14.04
CA GLN A 506 8.06 -9.03 13.20
C GLN A 506 8.06 -10.56 13.33
N ILE A 507 7.82 -11.12 14.52
CA ILE A 507 7.68 -12.58 14.69
C ILE A 507 6.46 -13.10 13.92
N ARG A 508 5.32 -12.40 13.95
CA ARG A 508 4.15 -12.77 13.13
C ARG A 508 4.44 -12.67 11.63
N ALA A 509 5.13 -11.61 11.20
CA ALA A 509 5.52 -11.45 9.81
C ALA A 509 6.46 -12.59 9.35
N PHE A 510 7.46 -12.93 10.17
CA PHE A 510 8.36 -14.05 9.92
C PHE A 510 7.62 -15.39 9.90
N LEU A 511 6.77 -15.68 10.90
CA LEU A 511 6.01 -16.93 10.95
C LEU A 511 4.99 -17.04 9.80
N GLY A 512 4.42 -15.93 9.34
CA GLY A 512 3.58 -15.92 8.14
C GLY A 512 4.38 -16.28 6.88
N LEU A 513 5.58 -15.69 6.72
CA LEU A 513 6.49 -16.03 5.63
C LEU A 513 7.01 -17.47 5.71
N ALA A 514 7.32 -17.93 6.93
CA ALA A 514 7.83 -19.26 7.20
C ALA A 514 6.74 -20.33 7.00
N GLY A 515 5.51 -20.03 7.40
CA GLY A 515 4.34 -20.88 7.20
C GLY A 515 4.05 -21.15 5.73
N TYR A 516 4.31 -20.18 4.84
CA TYR A 516 4.22 -20.38 3.40
C TYR A 516 5.14 -21.53 2.90
N TYR A 517 6.29 -21.75 3.55
CA TYR A 517 7.23 -22.81 3.21
C TYR A 517 7.16 -24.03 4.13
N ALA A 518 6.13 -24.14 4.99
CA ALA A 518 6.01 -25.23 5.95
C ALA A 518 6.08 -26.61 5.26
N HIS A 519 5.50 -26.73 4.06
CA HIS A 519 5.48 -27.96 3.26
C HIS A 519 6.84 -28.43 2.74
N TYR A 520 7.87 -27.59 2.83
CA TYR A 520 9.24 -27.88 2.43
C TYR A 520 10.13 -28.22 3.63
N VAL A 521 9.65 -28.01 4.86
CA VAL A 521 10.45 -28.12 6.06
C VAL A 521 9.93 -29.27 6.91
N LYS A 522 10.68 -30.36 6.94
CA LYS A 522 10.42 -31.50 7.83
C LYS A 522 10.29 -31.00 9.28
N ASN A 523 9.21 -31.39 9.95
CA ASN A 523 8.88 -31.03 11.34
C ASN A 523 8.77 -29.52 11.60
N PHE A 524 8.29 -28.74 10.63
CA PHE A 524 8.10 -27.28 10.74
C PHE A 524 7.41 -26.85 12.05
N SER A 525 6.29 -27.47 12.41
CA SER A 525 5.52 -27.13 13.60
C SER A 525 6.30 -27.28 14.92
N VAL A 526 7.28 -28.21 14.97
CA VAL A 526 8.16 -28.41 16.12
C VAL A 526 9.22 -27.31 16.16
N ILE A 527 9.84 -27.00 15.02
CA ILE A 527 10.85 -25.93 14.90
C ILE A 527 10.23 -24.55 15.20
N ALA A 528 9.00 -24.30 14.75
CA ALA A 528 8.27 -23.05 14.98
C ALA A 528 7.62 -22.99 16.38
N ALA A 529 7.63 -24.07 17.17
CA ALA A 529 6.97 -24.13 18.47
C ALA A 529 7.47 -23.06 19.47
N PRO A 530 8.79 -22.81 19.61
CA PRO A 530 9.31 -21.75 20.48
C PRO A 530 8.82 -20.37 20.04
N LEU A 531 8.83 -20.07 18.74
CA LEU A 531 8.42 -18.78 18.17
C LEU A 531 6.92 -18.53 18.29
N THR A 532 6.09 -19.56 18.09
CA THR A 532 4.62 -19.46 18.22
C THR A 532 4.19 -19.31 19.67
N ASN A 533 4.91 -19.90 20.64
CA ASN A 533 4.60 -19.76 22.06
C ASN A 533 4.73 -18.30 22.54
N VAL A 534 5.67 -17.52 21.99
CA VAL A 534 5.86 -16.09 22.31
C VAL A 534 4.64 -15.24 21.92
N LEU A 535 3.85 -15.71 20.96
CA LEU A 535 2.63 -15.04 20.53
C LEU A 535 1.44 -15.31 21.46
N LYS A 536 1.52 -16.30 22.36
CA LYS A 536 0.48 -16.60 23.35
C LYS A 536 0.51 -15.58 24.49
N GLY A 537 -0.67 -15.14 24.95
CA GLY A 537 -0.84 -14.23 26.09
C GLY A 537 -1.13 -12.76 25.74
N LYS A 538 -1.83 -12.05 26.65
CA LYS A 538 -2.25 -10.62 26.52
C LYS A 538 -1.15 -9.61 26.89
N VAL A 539 0.13 -9.91 26.64
CA VAL A 539 1.22 -8.97 26.96
C VAL A 539 1.36 -7.94 25.83
N LYS A 540 1.02 -6.68 26.14
CA LYS A 540 1.19 -5.50 25.28
C LYS A 540 2.67 -5.10 25.27
N ARG A 541 3.32 -5.21 24.10
CA ARG A 541 4.54 -4.47 23.71
C ARG A 541 5.68 -4.39 24.75
N GLU A 542 5.99 -5.47 25.45
CA GLU A 542 7.31 -5.58 26.09
C GLU A 542 8.35 -6.03 25.06
N SER A 543 9.56 -5.49 25.17
CA SER A 543 10.73 -5.93 24.42
C SER A 543 10.89 -7.44 24.60
N ILE A 544 10.79 -8.16 23.50
CA ILE A 544 10.95 -9.61 23.50
C ILE A 544 12.42 -9.92 23.80
N ILE A 545 12.71 -10.59 24.92
CA ILE A 545 14.06 -11.02 25.26
C ILE A 545 14.42 -12.19 24.34
N TRP A 546 15.26 -11.95 23.34
CA TRP A 546 15.70 -12.98 22.40
C TRP A 546 16.52 -14.06 23.12
N THR A 547 15.96 -15.26 23.26
CA THR A 547 16.62 -16.36 23.95
C THR A 547 17.49 -17.20 23.00
N LYS A 548 18.45 -17.96 23.56
CA LYS A 548 19.27 -18.91 22.79
C LYS A 548 18.42 -19.96 22.07
N GLU A 549 17.33 -20.40 22.68
CA GLU A 549 16.40 -21.37 22.09
C GLU A 549 15.72 -20.84 20.82
N TRP A 550 15.36 -19.56 20.80
CA TRP A 550 14.74 -18.95 19.62
C TRP A 550 15.75 -18.72 18.52
N ASN A 551 16.97 -18.31 18.87
CA ASN A 551 18.05 -18.22 17.90
C ASN A 551 18.29 -19.58 17.22
N LYS A 552 18.29 -20.66 18.01
CA LYS A 552 18.43 -22.03 17.48
C LYS A 552 17.28 -22.39 16.54
N ALA A 553 16.02 -22.10 16.91
CA ALA A 553 14.86 -22.35 16.05
C ALA A 553 14.88 -21.52 14.76
N PHE A 554 15.26 -20.24 14.85
CA PHE A 554 15.35 -19.30 13.74
C PHE A 554 16.44 -19.69 12.75
N GLU A 555 17.64 -20.00 13.23
CA GLU A 555 18.76 -20.46 12.39
C GLU A 555 18.51 -21.85 11.81
N GLU A 556 17.91 -22.77 12.57
CA GLU A 556 17.54 -24.09 12.04
C GLU A 556 16.52 -23.96 10.91
N PHE A 557 15.55 -23.06 11.03
CA PHE A 557 14.60 -22.79 9.94
C PHE A 557 15.32 -22.26 8.69
N LYS A 558 16.21 -21.27 8.84
CA LYS A 558 17.02 -20.74 7.73
C LYS A 558 17.83 -21.85 7.07
N ARG A 559 18.53 -22.67 7.87
CA ARG A 559 19.35 -23.79 7.40
C ARG A 559 18.54 -24.80 6.56
N ARG A 560 17.34 -25.18 7.00
CA ARG A 560 16.48 -26.14 6.28
C ARG A 560 16.01 -25.62 4.93
N LEU A 561 15.76 -24.32 4.80
CA LEU A 561 15.41 -23.72 3.52
C LEU A 561 16.62 -23.58 2.58
N THR A 562 17.83 -23.34 3.12
CA THR A 562 19.08 -23.29 2.33
C THR A 562 19.45 -24.65 1.74
N GLN A 563 19.02 -25.75 2.37
CA GLN A 563 19.24 -27.12 1.85
C GLN A 563 18.41 -27.43 0.59
N LYS A 564 17.66 -26.46 0.05
CA LYS A 564 16.85 -26.58 -1.19
C LYS A 564 15.99 -27.86 -1.21
N PRO A 565 15.07 -28.02 -0.24
CA PRO A 565 14.18 -29.17 -0.22
C PRO A 565 13.43 -29.26 -1.56
N VAL A 566 13.67 -30.37 -2.26
CA VAL A 566 13.03 -30.70 -3.54
C VAL A 566 11.82 -31.53 -3.23
N LEU A 567 10.63 -31.05 -3.60
CA LEU A 567 9.41 -31.84 -3.52
C LEU A 567 9.08 -32.39 -4.90
N TYR A 568 8.75 -33.67 -4.96
CA TYR A 568 8.33 -34.32 -6.19
C TYR A 568 6.83 -34.24 -6.37
N THR A 569 6.39 -34.27 -7.62
CA THR A 569 4.97 -34.24 -7.96
C THR A 569 4.32 -35.58 -7.65
N PRO A 570 3.11 -35.59 -7.06
CA PRO A 570 2.41 -36.82 -6.79
C PRO A 570 2.05 -37.52 -8.10
N ASP A 571 2.46 -38.79 -8.23
CA ASP A 571 1.98 -39.70 -9.26
C ASP A 571 0.92 -40.61 -8.67
N TYR A 572 -0.36 -40.32 -8.93
CA TYR A 572 -1.48 -41.10 -8.40
C TYR A 572 -1.54 -42.55 -8.92
N LYS A 573 -0.71 -42.93 -9.91
CA LYS A 573 -0.58 -44.31 -10.37
C LYS A 573 0.40 -45.13 -9.53
N LYS A 574 1.19 -44.48 -8.67
CA LYS A 574 2.18 -45.12 -7.81
C LYS A 574 1.69 -45.15 -6.36
N GLU A 575 2.23 -46.11 -5.61
CA GLU A 575 1.96 -46.21 -4.18
C GLU A 575 2.55 -45.01 -3.43
N PHE A 576 1.78 -44.50 -2.46
CA PHE A 576 2.25 -43.47 -1.54
C PHE A 576 2.84 -44.13 -0.29
N ILE A 577 3.99 -43.63 0.15
CA ILE A 577 4.64 -44.03 1.38
C ILE A 577 4.40 -42.91 2.40
N VAL A 578 3.81 -43.27 3.53
CA VAL A 578 3.58 -42.36 4.66
C VAL A 578 4.53 -42.72 5.77
N GLN A 579 5.38 -41.77 6.15
CA GLN A 579 6.25 -41.88 7.31
C GLN A 579 5.82 -40.85 8.35
N SER A 580 5.41 -41.29 9.53
CA SER A 580 5.02 -40.43 10.63
C SER A 580 6.00 -40.55 11.80
N ASP A 581 6.28 -39.44 12.46
CA ASP A 581 7.07 -39.38 13.69
C ASP A 581 6.39 -38.44 14.69
N ALA A 582 6.47 -38.76 15.97
CA ALA A 582 5.85 -38.01 17.05
C ALA A 582 6.85 -37.69 18.17
N SER A 583 6.92 -36.41 18.54
CA SER A 583 7.73 -35.91 19.64
C SER A 583 6.87 -35.42 20.81
N ASP A 584 7.46 -35.05 21.94
CA ASP A 584 6.71 -34.46 23.07
C ASP A 584 5.97 -33.16 22.73
N LEU A 585 6.41 -32.46 21.68
CA LEU A 585 5.90 -31.14 21.31
C LEU A 585 4.89 -31.17 20.15
N GLY A 586 4.97 -32.19 19.29
CA GLY A 586 4.17 -32.29 18.08
C GLY A 586 4.53 -33.49 17.22
N MET A 587 3.80 -33.64 16.12
CA MET A 587 3.95 -34.69 15.13
C MET A 587 4.45 -34.14 13.79
N GLY A 588 5.17 -34.98 13.05
CA GLY A 588 5.61 -34.73 11.69
C GLY A 588 5.24 -35.92 10.80
N VAL A 589 4.88 -35.63 9.56
CA VAL A 589 4.52 -36.64 8.56
C VAL A 589 5.25 -36.27 7.26
N VAL A 590 5.83 -37.28 6.63
CA VAL A 590 6.40 -37.21 5.30
C VAL A 590 5.56 -38.11 4.40
N LEU A 591 5.01 -37.52 3.35
CA LEU A 591 4.45 -38.28 2.23
C LEU A 591 5.51 -38.35 1.14
N SER A 592 5.84 -39.55 0.69
CA SER A 592 6.88 -39.82 -0.30
C SER A 592 6.42 -40.86 -1.32
N GLN A 593 7.13 -40.93 -2.45
CA GLN A 593 6.92 -41.94 -3.49
C GLN A 593 8.26 -42.42 -4.01
N ARG A 594 8.30 -43.66 -4.49
CA ARG A 594 9.50 -44.21 -5.12
C ARG A 594 9.56 -43.89 -6.61
N ASP A 595 10.75 -43.56 -7.09
CA ASP A 595 11.00 -43.43 -8.53
C ASP A 595 11.21 -44.82 -9.19
N ALA A 596 11.60 -44.82 -10.48
CA ALA A 596 11.89 -46.04 -11.23
C ALA A 596 13.18 -46.75 -10.76
N GLU A 597 14.05 -46.03 -10.04
CA GLU A 597 15.31 -46.52 -9.47
C GLU A 597 15.12 -47.01 -8.03
N ASN A 598 13.88 -47.02 -7.53
CA ASN A 598 13.47 -47.42 -6.18
C ASN A 598 14.00 -46.49 -5.07
N GLU A 599 14.40 -45.26 -5.43
CA GLU A 599 14.77 -44.20 -4.50
C GLU A 599 13.53 -43.47 -3.98
N GLU A 600 13.50 -43.17 -2.68
CA GLU A 600 12.35 -42.53 -2.02
C GLU A 600 12.44 -41.00 -2.09
N HIS A 601 11.43 -40.40 -2.70
CA HIS A 601 11.37 -38.96 -2.93
C HIS A 601 10.20 -38.31 -2.17
N PRO A 602 10.43 -37.22 -1.43
CA PRO A 602 9.37 -36.56 -0.68
C PRO A 602 8.42 -35.79 -1.60
N VAL A 603 7.12 -36.03 -1.45
CA VAL A 603 6.04 -35.30 -2.12
C VAL A 603 5.54 -34.15 -1.25
N LEU A 604 5.39 -34.39 0.06
CA LEU A 604 4.82 -33.42 0.99
C LEU A 604 5.36 -33.62 2.41
N TYR A 605 5.73 -32.52 3.06
CA TYR A 605 5.92 -32.49 4.51
C TYR A 605 4.69 -31.90 5.20
N LEU A 606 4.15 -32.61 6.18
CA LEU A 606 3.10 -32.14 7.07
C LEU A 606 3.62 -32.14 8.51
N SER A 607 3.15 -31.21 9.33
CA SER A 607 3.51 -31.20 10.74
C SER A 607 2.47 -30.45 11.55
N LYS A 608 2.15 -30.98 12.73
CA LYS A 608 1.14 -30.42 13.63
C LYS A 608 1.68 -30.37 15.04
N LYS A 609 1.45 -29.26 15.73
CA LYS A 609 1.75 -29.14 17.15
C LYS A 609 0.66 -29.84 17.97
N PHE A 610 1.05 -30.58 19.00
CA PHE A 610 0.09 -31.18 19.92
C PHE A 610 -0.64 -30.12 20.74
N SER A 611 -1.96 -30.26 20.83
CA SER A 611 -2.82 -29.58 21.80
C SER A 611 -2.48 -30.00 23.22
N ASP A 612 -2.96 -29.25 24.21
CA ASP A 612 -2.69 -29.55 25.63
C ASP A 612 -3.27 -30.90 26.07
N ALA A 613 -4.30 -31.40 25.38
CA ALA A 613 -4.84 -32.75 25.57
C ALA A 613 -3.94 -33.81 24.91
N GLU A 614 -3.57 -33.63 23.63
CA GLU A 614 -2.73 -34.59 22.89
C GLU A 614 -1.32 -34.73 23.49
N ARG A 615 -0.79 -33.69 24.15
CA ARG A 615 0.50 -33.76 24.88
C ARG A 615 0.49 -34.77 26.02
N LYS A 616 -0.67 -35.04 26.61
CA LYS A 616 -0.82 -35.99 27.72
C LYS A 616 -0.95 -37.45 27.25
N TYR A 617 -1.04 -37.68 25.94
CA TYR A 617 -1.07 -39.02 25.39
C TYR A 617 0.24 -39.76 25.68
N SER A 618 0.16 -41.08 25.84
CA SER A 618 1.34 -41.95 25.86
C SER A 618 2.08 -41.88 24.53
N ALA A 619 3.36 -42.27 24.50
CA ALA A 619 4.17 -42.25 23.27
C ALA A 619 3.48 -42.98 22.11
N THR A 620 2.96 -44.19 22.34
CA THR A 620 2.22 -44.97 21.35
C THR A 620 0.95 -44.27 20.86
N ALA A 621 0.20 -43.62 21.75
CA ALA A 621 -1.01 -42.88 21.36
C ALA A 621 -0.69 -41.62 20.55
N ARG A 622 0.48 -41.00 20.77
CA ARG A 622 0.97 -39.87 19.96
C ARG A 622 1.40 -40.31 18.56
N GLU A 623 2.04 -41.47 18.43
CA GLU A 623 2.37 -42.08 17.12
C GLU A 623 1.08 -42.42 16.35
N CYS A 624 0.09 -43.04 16.99
CA CYS A 624 -1.21 -43.30 16.37
C CYS A 624 -1.90 -41.99 15.92
N ALA A 625 -1.83 -40.93 16.73
CA ALA A 625 -2.38 -39.62 16.36
C ALA A 625 -1.66 -39.02 15.14
N ALA A 626 -0.36 -39.27 14.97
CA ALA A 626 0.39 -38.85 13.80
C ALA A 626 -0.05 -39.60 12.52
N ILE A 627 -0.34 -40.90 12.63
CA ILE A 627 -0.88 -41.71 11.53
C ILE A 627 -2.29 -41.25 11.14
N ILE A 628 -3.17 -40.99 12.13
CA ILE A 628 -4.52 -40.47 11.89
C ILE A 628 -4.47 -39.10 11.22
N TYR A 629 -3.51 -38.25 11.59
CA TYR A 629 -3.34 -36.94 10.94
C TYR A 629 -2.76 -37.04 9.52
N ALA A 630 -2.04 -38.12 9.22
CA ALA A 630 -1.48 -38.37 7.89
C ALA A 630 -2.52 -38.89 6.89
N SER A 631 -3.55 -39.57 7.41
CA SER A 631 -4.68 -40.11 6.63
C SER A 631 -5.67 -39.01 6.29
#